data_AF-A0AA43CS74-F1
#
_entry.id   AF-A0AA43CS74-F1
#
_cell.length_a   1.000
_cell.length_b   1.000
_cell.length_c   1.000
_cell.angle_alpha   90.00
_cell.angle_beta   90.00
_cell.angle_gamma   90.00
#
_symmetry.space_group_name_H-M   'P 1'
#
loop_
_entity.id
_entity.type
_entity.pdbx_description
1 polymer ?
#
loop_
_entity_poly.entity_id
_entity_poly.type
_entity_poly.pdbx_seq_one_letter_code
_entity_poly.pdbx_strand_id
1 'polypeptide(L)'
;MPIEEMMESRPNERLVAERLASLYEEKFGGKLRGRYRISMKQMRALTGRKRVPGADIRSIGEELFELGYVLIDLETFFVVLAQSTFRSYRRVSDSCLTAMSAANGASQPRPQNLDEHDLPGTARNQARSTRP
;
A
#
# COMPACT_ATOMS: atom_id res chain seq x y z
N MET A 1 -28.58 -21.19 -32.78
CA MET A 1 -28.28 -20.11 -31.82
C MET A 1 -27.37 -19.14 -32.55
N PRO A 2 -27.85 -17.97 -32.97
CA PRO A 2 -27.05 -17.01 -33.72
C PRO A 2 -26.04 -16.34 -32.78
N ILE A 3 -24.79 -16.19 -33.24
CA ILE A 3 -23.64 -15.69 -32.47
C ILE A 3 -23.81 -14.21 -32.06
N GLU A 4 -24.72 -13.49 -32.73
CA GLU A 4 -24.99 -12.06 -32.52
C GLU A 4 -25.64 -11.75 -31.15
N GLU A 5 -26.42 -12.67 -30.56
CA GLU A 5 -27.04 -12.45 -29.24
C GLU A 5 -26.08 -12.60 -28.06
N MET A 6 -24.87 -13.15 -28.28
CA MET A 6 -23.87 -13.31 -27.21
C MET A 6 -23.05 -12.03 -26.95
N MET A 7 -23.30 -10.94 -27.68
CA MET A 7 -22.48 -9.72 -27.64
C MET A 7 -23.02 -8.55 -26.80
N GLU A 8 -24.14 -8.67 -26.07
CA GLU A 8 -24.81 -7.46 -25.53
C GLU A 8 -24.86 -7.29 -24.00
N SER A 9 -24.18 -8.15 -23.24
CA SER A 9 -23.97 -7.92 -21.80
C SER A 9 -22.49 -7.73 -21.51
N ARG A 10 -22.11 -6.54 -21.01
CA ARG A 10 -20.77 -6.32 -20.45
C ARG A 10 -20.55 -7.38 -19.37
N PRO A 11 -19.37 -8.03 -19.33
CA PRO A 11 -19.11 -9.03 -18.30
C PRO A 11 -19.27 -8.40 -16.92
N ASN A 12 -19.93 -9.12 -16.02
CA ASN A 12 -19.99 -8.76 -14.61
C ASN A 12 -18.64 -9.01 -13.95
N GLU A 13 -18.50 -8.49 -12.74
CA GLU A 13 -17.26 -8.47 -11.97
C GLU A 13 -16.75 -9.90 -11.70
N ARG A 14 -17.66 -10.84 -11.42
CA ARG A 14 -17.37 -12.26 -11.24
C ARG A 14 -16.72 -12.89 -12.47
N LEU A 15 -17.32 -12.71 -13.64
CA LEU A 15 -16.82 -13.29 -14.89
C LEU A 15 -15.45 -12.71 -15.26
N VAL A 16 -15.22 -11.42 -14.97
CA VAL A 16 -13.90 -10.78 -15.12
C VAL A 16 -12.89 -11.44 -14.18
N ALA A 17 -13.26 -11.67 -12.91
CA ALA A 17 -12.38 -12.30 -11.94
C ALA A 17 -12.01 -13.75 -12.34
N GLU A 18 -12.97 -14.54 -12.83
CA GLU A 18 -12.72 -15.91 -13.33
C GLU A 18 -11.76 -15.93 -14.52
N ARG A 19 -11.86 -14.95 -15.43
CA ARG A 19 -10.93 -14.80 -16.55
C ARG A 19 -9.51 -14.46 -16.08
N LEU A 20 -9.38 -13.58 -15.09
CA LEU A 20 -8.10 -13.24 -14.49
C LEU A 20 -7.48 -14.45 -13.76
N ALA A 21 -8.28 -15.19 -12.99
CA ALA A 21 -7.84 -16.44 -12.37
C ALA A 21 -7.38 -17.48 -13.41
N SER A 22 -8.16 -17.65 -14.49
CA SER A 22 -7.78 -18.54 -15.59
C SER A 22 -6.45 -18.14 -16.23
N LEU A 23 -6.24 -16.84 -16.47
CA LEU A 23 -4.97 -16.32 -16.99
C LEU A 23 -3.78 -16.62 -16.07
N TYR A 24 -3.97 -16.71 -14.75
CA TYR A 24 -2.90 -17.10 -13.83
C TYR A 24 -2.43 -18.54 -14.07
N GLU A 25 -3.36 -19.44 -14.39
CA GLU A 25 -3.11 -20.86 -14.62
C GLU A 25 -2.62 -21.17 -16.04
N GLU A 26 -2.68 -20.18 -16.94
CA GLU A 26 -2.16 -20.31 -18.30
C GLU A 26 -0.63 -20.32 -18.36
N LYS A 27 -0.09 -20.96 -19.40
CA LYS A 27 1.35 -21.00 -19.66
C LYS A 27 1.82 -19.71 -20.34
N PHE A 28 2.64 -18.92 -19.66
CA PHE A 28 3.28 -17.72 -20.23
C PHE A 28 4.69 -17.50 -19.70
N GLY A 29 5.56 -16.89 -20.51
CA GLY A 29 6.95 -16.58 -20.12
C GLY A 29 7.79 -17.80 -19.72
N GLY A 30 7.50 -18.96 -20.30
CA GLY A 30 8.20 -20.22 -20.01
C GLY A 30 7.76 -20.91 -18.71
N LYS A 31 6.80 -20.35 -17.96
CA LYS A 31 6.26 -20.95 -16.73
C LYS A 31 4.89 -21.55 -16.99
N LEU A 32 4.58 -22.64 -16.29
CA LEU A 32 3.29 -23.34 -16.40
C LEU A 32 2.11 -22.51 -15.89
N ARG A 33 2.38 -21.65 -14.91
CA ARG A 33 1.43 -20.72 -14.29
C ARG A 33 2.21 -19.63 -13.57
N GLY A 34 1.54 -18.56 -13.16
CA GLY A 34 2.11 -17.69 -12.15
C GLY A 34 1.55 -16.27 -12.11
N ARG A 35 2.24 -15.43 -11.34
CA ARG A 35 1.92 -14.02 -11.20
C ARG A 35 2.21 -13.24 -12.47
N TYR A 36 1.34 -12.29 -12.77
CA TYR A 36 1.45 -11.46 -13.96
C TYR A 36 0.99 -10.04 -13.70
N ARG A 37 1.30 -9.16 -14.67
CA ARG A 37 0.83 -7.78 -14.70
C ARG A 37 -0.17 -7.60 -15.83
N ILE A 38 -1.20 -6.79 -15.59
CA ILE A 38 -2.20 -6.41 -16.59
C ILE A 38 -2.35 -4.88 -16.62
N SER A 39 -2.17 -4.28 -17.79
CA SER A 39 -2.32 -2.83 -17.96
C SER A 39 -3.79 -2.40 -17.86
N MET A 40 -4.04 -1.12 -17.56
CA MET A 40 -5.40 -0.56 -17.62
C MET A 40 -6.04 -0.71 -19.01
N LYS A 41 -5.24 -0.68 -20.09
CA LYS A 41 -5.73 -0.94 -21.46
C LYS A 41 -6.31 -2.35 -21.59
N GLN A 42 -5.60 -3.36 -21.09
CA GLN A 42 -6.06 -4.75 -21.10
C GLN A 42 -7.25 -4.97 -20.15
N MET A 43 -7.23 -4.32 -18.97
CA MET A 43 -8.36 -4.38 -18.04
C MET A 43 -9.65 -3.87 -18.69
N ARG A 44 -9.60 -2.70 -19.36
CA ARG A 44 -10.74 -2.15 -20.12
C ARG A 44 -11.27 -3.12 -21.19
N ALA A 45 -10.37 -3.80 -21.89
CA ALA A 45 -10.74 -4.79 -22.90
C ALA A 45 -11.44 -6.00 -22.24
N LEU A 46 -10.92 -6.46 -21.10
CA LEU A 46 -11.44 -7.61 -20.38
C LEU A 46 -12.82 -7.33 -19.75
N THR A 47 -13.05 -6.10 -19.29
CA THR A 47 -14.34 -5.64 -18.76
C THR A 47 -15.32 -5.18 -19.86
N GLY A 48 -14.87 -5.01 -21.10
CA GLY A 48 -15.67 -4.40 -22.18
C GLY A 48 -16.10 -2.95 -21.90
N ARG A 49 -15.31 -2.18 -21.12
CA ARG A 49 -15.65 -0.82 -20.68
C ARG A 49 -14.62 0.20 -21.18
N LYS A 50 -15.08 1.37 -21.65
CA LYS A 50 -14.20 2.50 -22.03
C LYS A 50 -13.43 3.07 -20.82
N ARG A 51 -14.01 2.99 -19.63
CA ARG A 51 -13.41 3.35 -18.34
C ARG A 51 -13.85 2.32 -17.32
N VAL A 52 -12.95 1.92 -16.43
CA VAL A 52 -13.28 1.03 -15.31
C VAL A 52 -13.30 1.86 -14.04
N PRO A 53 -14.50 2.21 -13.52
CA PRO A 53 -14.65 2.82 -12.20
C PRO A 53 -13.86 2.07 -11.12
N GLY A 54 -13.32 2.82 -10.15
CA GLY A 54 -12.62 2.22 -9.01
C GLY A 54 -13.50 1.32 -8.15
N ALA A 55 -14.82 1.55 -8.12
CA ALA A 55 -15.77 0.66 -7.48
C ALA A 55 -15.76 -0.74 -8.13
N ASP A 56 -15.79 -0.80 -9.46
CA ASP A 56 -15.76 -2.06 -10.19
C ASP A 56 -14.42 -2.79 -9.99
N ILE A 57 -13.30 -2.06 -9.98
CA ILE A 57 -11.99 -2.65 -9.68
C ILE A 57 -11.99 -3.30 -8.29
N ARG A 58 -12.60 -2.65 -7.29
CA ARG A 58 -12.73 -3.23 -5.94
C ARG A 58 -13.61 -4.48 -5.95
N SER A 59 -14.78 -4.43 -6.58
CA SER A 59 -15.67 -5.59 -6.69
C SER A 59 -15.03 -6.76 -7.45
N ILE A 60 -14.28 -6.49 -8.52
CA ILE A 60 -13.47 -7.52 -9.21
C ILE A 60 -12.43 -8.09 -8.26
N GLY A 61 -11.76 -7.24 -7.46
CA GLY A 61 -10.78 -7.66 -6.48
C GLY A 61 -11.36 -8.56 -5.39
N GLU A 62 -12.57 -8.26 -4.90
CA GLU A 62 -13.32 -9.10 -3.96
C GLU A 62 -13.65 -10.47 -4.56
N GLU A 63 -14.19 -10.49 -5.78
CA GLU A 63 -14.48 -11.75 -6.50
C GLU A 63 -13.21 -12.57 -6.76
N LEU A 64 -12.09 -11.90 -7.07
CA LEU A 64 -10.79 -12.55 -7.26
C LEU A 64 -10.26 -13.14 -5.95
N PHE A 65 -10.56 -12.48 -4.83
CA PHE A 65 -10.21 -12.94 -3.49
C PHE A 65 -10.96 -14.22 -3.12
N GLU A 66 -12.26 -14.32 -3.42
CA GLU A 66 -13.02 -15.56 -3.25
C GLU A 66 -12.47 -16.72 -4.09
N LEU A 67 -11.82 -16.42 -5.22
CA LEU A 67 -11.14 -17.39 -6.08
C LEU A 67 -9.72 -17.77 -5.61
N GLY A 68 -9.24 -17.22 -4.49
CA GLY A 68 -7.91 -17.53 -3.95
C GLY A 68 -6.77 -16.69 -4.54
N TYR A 69 -7.07 -15.59 -5.20
CA TYR A 69 -6.09 -14.66 -5.78
C TYR A 69 -6.21 -13.26 -5.16
N VAL A 70 -5.27 -12.37 -5.47
CA VAL A 70 -5.28 -10.97 -5.03
C VAL A 70 -5.01 -10.08 -6.23
N LEU A 71 -5.79 -9.01 -6.36
CA LEU A 71 -5.57 -7.92 -7.33
C LEU A 71 -4.91 -6.75 -6.62
N ILE A 72 -3.71 -6.37 -7.05
CA ILE A 72 -3.00 -5.19 -6.53
C ILE A 72 -3.02 -4.10 -7.58
N ASP A 73 -3.60 -2.94 -7.25
CA ASP A 73 -3.53 -1.73 -8.07
C ASP A 73 -2.20 -1.00 -7.82
N LEU A 74 -1.38 -0.86 -8.87
CA LEU A 74 -0.14 -0.08 -8.88
C LEU A 74 -0.26 1.13 -9.81
N GLU A 75 -1.46 1.71 -9.91
CA GLU A 75 -1.86 2.91 -10.65
C GLU A 75 -1.81 2.77 -12.17
N THR A 76 -0.68 2.34 -12.71
CA THR A 76 -0.48 2.18 -14.16
C THR A 76 -0.84 0.78 -14.67
N PHE A 77 -0.73 -0.22 -13.80
CA PHE A 77 -1.07 -1.61 -14.06
C PHE A 77 -1.51 -2.29 -12.78
N PHE A 78 -2.15 -3.45 -12.94
CA PHE A 78 -2.51 -4.33 -11.84
C PHE A 78 -1.60 -5.55 -11.79
N VAL A 79 -1.40 -6.10 -10.61
CA VAL A 79 -0.72 -7.38 -10.41
C VAL A 79 -1.73 -8.40 -9.91
N VAL A 80 -1.72 -9.59 -10.51
CA VAL A 80 -2.51 -10.74 -10.04
C VAL A 80 -1.58 -11.79 -9.45
N LEU A 81 -1.89 -12.23 -8.23
CA LEU A 81 -1.07 -13.14 -7.42
C LEU A 81 -1.99 -14.17 -6.74
N ALA A 82 -1.54 -15.41 -6.56
CA ALA A 82 -2.24 -16.36 -5.70
C ALA A 82 -2.06 -15.97 -4.23
N GLN A 83 -3.09 -16.10 -3.39
CA GLN A 83 -3.02 -15.82 -1.95
C GLN A 83 -1.95 -16.67 -1.24
N SER A 84 -1.72 -17.89 -1.73
CA SER A 84 -0.67 -18.79 -1.24
C SER A 84 0.73 -18.17 -1.29
N THR A 85 0.97 -17.20 -2.18
CA THR A 85 2.23 -16.44 -2.29
C THR A 85 2.58 -15.74 -0.98
N PHE A 86 1.58 -15.31 -0.21
CA PHE A 86 1.76 -14.55 1.02
C PHE A 86 1.90 -15.42 2.28
N ARG A 87 1.70 -16.75 2.18
CA ARG A 87 1.75 -17.64 3.34
C ARG A 87 3.12 -17.71 4.00
N SER A 88 4.19 -17.42 3.25
CA SER A 88 5.56 -17.36 3.76
C SER A 88 5.92 -16.00 4.39
N TYR A 89 5.02 -15.01 4.34
CA TYR A 89 5.31 -13.69 4.87
C TYR A 89 5.23 -13.71 6.40
N ARG A 90 6.14 -12.99 7.05
CA ARG A 90 6.14 -12.88 8.51
C ARG A 90 4.93 -12.10 8.99
N ARG A 91 4.27 -12.60 10.02
CA ARG A 91 3.23 -11.86 10.75
C ARG A 91 3.92 -10.82 11.64
N VAL A 92 3.40 -9.60 11.64
CA VAL A 92 3.82 -8.57 12.61
C VAL A 92 3.34 -9.01 13.99
N SER A 93 4.21 -8.94 15.00
CA SER A 93 3.83 -9.23 16.39
C SER A 93 3.26 -8.01 17.09
N ASP A 94 2.38 -8.23 18.06
CA ASP A 94 1.80 -7.16 18.88
C ASP A 94 2.87 -6.32 19.58
N SER A 95 3.96 -6.96 20.01
CA SER A 95 5.11 -6.28 20.63
C SER A 95 5.74 -5.21 19.72
N CYS A 96 5.83 -5.47 18.41
CA CYS A 96 6.32 -4.49 17.45
C CYS A 96 5.38 -3.28 17.34
N LEU A 97 4.06 -3.51 17.38
CA LEU A 97 3.06 -2.44 17.30
C LEU A 97 3.06 -1.58 18.57
N THR A 98 3.10 -2.20 19.76
CA THR A 98 3.15 -1.49 21.04
C THR A 98 4.37 -0.60 21.16
N ALA A 99 5.55 -1.07 20.72
CA ALA A 99 6.78 -0.29 20.75
C ALA A 99 6.69 0.99 19.88
N MET A 100 6.08 0.92 18.70
CA MET A 100 5.88 2.10 17.84
C MET A 100 4.91 3.12 18.45
N SER A 101 3.80 2.65 19.02
CA SER A 101 2.81 3.55 19.64
C SER A 101 3.38 4.28 20.85
N ALA A 102 4.22 3.61 21.66
CA ALA A 102 4.90 4.23 22.79
C ALA A 102 5.95 5.28 22.34
N ALA A 103 6.67 5.02 21.25
CA ALA A 103 7.65 5.96 20.69
C ALA A 103 7.01 7.26 20.17
N ASN A 104 5.80 7.18 19.60
CA ASN A 104 5.07 8.36 19.12
C ASN A 104 4.35 9.16 20.23
N GLY A 105 4.20 8.58 21.43
CA GLY A 105 3.60 9.24 22.61
C GLY A 105 4.60 9.98 23.50
N ALA A 106 5.91 9.82 23.28
CA ALA A 106 6.94 10.55 23.99
C ALA A 106 7.03 12.00 23.48
N SER A 107 6.10 12.84 23.95
CA SER A 107 6.27 14.30 23.93
C SER A 107 7.62 14.62 24.54
N GLN A 108 8.48 15.35 23.82
CA GLN A 108 9.76 15.81 24.35
C GLN A 108 9.57 16.40 25.75
N PRO A 109 10.42 16.06 26.74
CA PRO A 109 10.37 16.77 28.01
C PRO A 109 10.61 18.25 27.70
N ARG A 110 9.62 19.10 28.02
CA ARG A 110 9.83 20.55 28.06
C ARG A 110 11.10 20.80 28.89
N PRO A 111 12.08 21.59 28.41
CA PRO A 111 13.14 22.03 29.29
C PRO A 111 12.46 22.71 30.47
N GLN A 112 12.71 22.21 31.69
CA GLN A 112 12.30 22.89 32.90
C GLN A 112 12.98 24.25 32.85
N ASN A 113 12.18 25.33 32.89
CA ASN A 113 12.72 26.66 33.09
C ASN A 113 13.61 26.60 34.33
N LEU A 114 14.91 26.85 34.14
CA LEU A 114 15.81 27.13 35.24
C LEU A 114 15.26 28.39 35.92
N ASP A 115 14.78 28.23 37.16
CA ASP A 115 14.33 29.34 37.99
C ASP A 115 15.45 30.39 38.06
N GLU A 116 15.19 31.54 37.46
CA GLU A 116 16.05 32.71 37.41
C GLU A 116 16.00 33.44 38.76
N HIS A 117 16.40 32.76 39.84
CA HIS A 117 16.54 33.36 41.16
C HIS A 117 17.76 32.79 41.89
N ASP A 118 18.93 33.06 41.33
CA ASP A 118 20.16 33.22 42.12
C ASP A 118 21.20 34.00 41.31
N LEU A 119 21.04 35.32 41.27
CA LEU A 119 22.09 36.25 40.89
C LEU A 119 22.74 36.80 42.16
N PRO A 120 23.94 36.34 42.56
CA PRO A 120 24.70 37.04 43.57
C PRO A 120 25.49 38.18 42.91
N GLY A 121 25.18 39.40 43.35
CA GLY A 121 26.21 40.34 43.80
C GLY A 121 27.05 41.02 42.72
N THR A 122 26.62 42.23 42.38
CA THR A 122 27.44 43.32 41.83
C THR A 122 28.79 43.44 42.56
N ALA A 123 29.90 43.28 41.84
CA ALA A 123 31.21 43.76 42.29
C ALA A 123 31.91 44.54 41.17
N ARG A 124 31.94 45.86 41.36
CA ARG A 124 32.87 46.81 40.73
C ARG A 124 34.32 46.33 40.92
N ASN A 125 35.16 46.37 39.90
CA ASN A 125 36.29 47.31 39.87
C ASN A 125 37.16 47.26 38.61
N GLN A 126 37.32 48.45 38.02
CA GLN A 126 38.56 49.12 37.63
C GLN A 126 39.56 48.49 36.64
N ALA A 127 39.86 49.33 35.66
CA ALA A 127 40.90 49.26 34.65
C ALA A 127 42.33 49.08 35.19
N ARG A 128 43.17 48.49 34.34
CA ARG A 128 44.62 48.75 34.08
C ARG A 128 44.99 47.87 32.88
N SER A 129 45.12 48.38 31.65
CA SER A 129 46.34 48.99 31.10
C SER A 129 47.64 48.41 31.67
N THR A 130 48.30 47.53 30.91
CA THR A 130 49.68 47.72 30.40
C THR A 130 50.10 46.58 29.47
N ARG A 131 50.82 46.96 28.41
CA ARG A 131 51.53 46.13 27.41
C ARG A 131 52.61 45.21 28.03
N PRO A 132 53.20 44.28 27.27
CA PRO A 132 54.36 44.63 26.40
C PRO A 132 54.08 44.51 24.90
#